data_AF-A0A5C7V3E5-F1
#
_entry.id   AF-A0A5C7V3E5-F1
#
_cell.length_a   1.000
_cell.length_b   1.000
_cell.length_c   1.000
_cell.angle_alpha   90.00
_cell.angle_beta   90.00
_cell.angle_gamma   90.00
#
_symmetry.space_group_name_H-M   'P 1'
#
loop_
_entity.id
_entity.type
_entity.pdbx_description
1 polymer ?
#
loop_
_entity_poly.entity_id
_entity_poly.type
_entity_poly.pdbx_seq_one_letter_code
_entity_poly.pdbx_strand_id
1 'polypeptide(L)'
;MDALWMSLSAEVMGTPAWLWLSFLGVVVLLLALDLGVLHREDHEIGVRESLLLSAGYIGVALLFGAWVWWRLGPQSGLDYYTGFLIEKSLSMDNVFVIALIFSYFAIPRLYQHRVLFWGIVGVLVLRALMIGLGATLVSSFSWVLYLFGAFLLITGVKMWFMVDQQPDIAANPLLRWLKKHLRLTDGLRGHAFWVREPEAGSGRLRWHATPLLLALVLVECSDLVFAVDSVPAIFAITTDPFIVYTSNIFAVLGLRALYFALAAMIHRFQYLKYALALVLVFIGGKIFLVGVIGKIPPVVSLGVTFGLIAGGVAVSLWKTRRGQAPATGVLPRGEGG
;
A
#
# COMPACT_ATOMS: atom_id res chain seq x y z
N MET A 1 16.93 7.81 -36.36
CA MET A 1 16.31 6.67 -35.65
C MET A 1 17.31 5.97 -34.74
N ASP A 2 18.61 5.95 -35.09
CA ASP A 2 19.64 5.22 -34.33
C ASP A 2 19.94 5.82 -32.94
N ALA A 3 19.93 7.14 -32.81
CA ALA A 3 20.11 7.80 -31.51
C ALA A 3 18.96 7.50 -30.52
N LEU A 4 17.73 7.42 -31.02
CA LEU A 4 16.57 7.03 -30.21
C LEU A 4 16.66 5.56 -29.79
N TRP A 5 16.99 4.65 -30.71
CA TRP A 5 17.20 3.24 -30.38
C TRP A 5 18.35 3.03 -29.41
N MET A 6 19.47 3.74 -29.57
CA MET A 6 20.58 3.74 -28.60
C MET A 6 20.12 4.19 -27.21
N SER A 7 19.37 5.30 -27.12
CA SER A 7 18.85 5.79 -25.84
C SER A 7 17.84 4.84 -25.20
N LEU A 8 17.03 4.15 -26.00
CA LEU A 8 16.04 3.17 -25.55
C LEU A 8 16.70 1.85 -25.12
N SER A 9 17.83 1.48 -25.74
CA SER A 9 18.64 0.33 -25.35
C SER A 9 19.60 0.61 -24.19
N ALA A 10 19.75 1.87 -23.77
CA ALA A 10 20.60 2.23 -22.65
C ALA A 10 20.11 1.53 -21.37
N GLU A 11 21.02 0.97 -20.59
CA GLU A 11 20.69 0.30 -19.35
C GLU A 11 20.45 1.32 -18.24
N VAL A 12 19.24 1.27 -17.66
CA VAL A 12 18.87 2.02 -16.46
C VAL A 12 18.68 1.00 -15.35
N MET A 13 19.56 1.05 -14.34
CA MET A 13 19.58 0.09 -13.22
C MET A 13 19.65 -1.39 -13.68
N GLY A 14 20.46 -1.67 -14.71
CA GLY A 14 20.63 -3.03 -15.26
C GLY A 14 19.48 -3.52 -16.14
N THR A 15 18.51 -2.66 -16.46
CA THR A 15 17.39 -2.99 -17.36
C THR A 15 17.28 -1.95 -18.48
N PRO A 16 17.09 -2.35 -19.75
CA PRO A 16 16.90 -1.43 -20.87
C PRO A 16 15.82 -0.36 -20.63
N ALA A 17 16.11 0.89 -20.98
CA ALA A 17 15.22 2.04 -20.77
C ALA A 17 13.83 1.86 -21.42
N TRP A 18 13.73 1.17 -22.56
CA TRP A 18 12.44 0.89 -23.20
C TRP A 18 11.50 0.05 -22.33
N LEU A 19 12.02 -0.86 -21.50
CA LEU A 19 11.21 -1.67 -20.58
C LEU A 19 10.59 -0.77 -19.51
N TRP A 20 11.38 0.12 -18.91
CA TRP A 20 10.92 1.12 -17.96
C TRP A 20 9.85 2.04 -18.56
N LEU A 21 10.09 2.55 -19.77
CA LEU A 21 9.13 3.42 -20.46
C LEU A 21 7.85 2.68 -20.85
N SER A 22 7.96 1.41 -21.28
CA SER A 22 6.78 0.59 -21.58
C SER A 22 5.92 0.36 -20.34
N PHE A 23 6.56 0.04 -19.21
CA PHE A 23 5.89 -0.14 -17.94
C PHE A 23 5.24 1.17 -17.46
N LEU A 24 5.98 2.28 -17.48
CA LEU A 24 5.43 3.59 -17.10
C LEU A 24 4.27 3.99 -18.01
N GLY A 25 4.34 3.67 -19.31
CA GLY A 25 3.25 3.84 -20.26
C GLY A 25 2.00 3.05 -19.87
N VAL A 26 2.15 1.79 -19.46
CA VAL A 26 1.04 0.98 -18.91
C VAL A 26 0.47 1.62 -17.64
N VAL A 27 1.31 2.06 -16.70
CA VAL A 27 0.86 2.71 -15.46
C VAL A 27 0.08 3.99 -15.78
N VAL A 28 0.62 4.87 -16.63
CA VAL A 28 -0.03 6.11 -17.04
C VAL A 28 -1.35 5.82 -17.76
N LEU A 29 -1.40 4.82 -18.64
CA LEU A 29 -2.64 4.41 -19.31
C LEU A 29 -3.67 3.93 -18.30
N LEU A 30 -3.29 3.07 -17.35
CA LEU A 30 -4.19 2.59 -16.29
C LEU A 30 -4.71 3.75 -15.43
N LEU A 31 -3.85 4.70 -15.03
CA LEU A 31 -4.26 5.88 -14.28
C LEU A 31 -5.17 6.81 -15.09
N ALA A 32 -4.89 6.98 -16.38
CA ALA A 32 -5.68 7.80 -17.29
C ALA A 32 -7.07 7.18 -17.53
N LEU A 33 -7.16 5.86 -17.71
CA LEU A 33 -8.44 5.14 -17.80
C LEU A 33 -9.24 5.27 -16.50
N ASP A 34 -8.55 5.12 -15.38
CA ASP A 34 -9.16 5.21 -14.06
C ASP A 34 -9.76 6.59 -13.76
N LEU A 35 -9.05 7.65 -14.13
CA LEU A 35 -9.46 9.03 -13.88
C LEU A 35 -10.41 9.57 -14.97
N GLY A 36 -10.19 9.19 -16.23
CA GLY A 36 -10.86 9.80 -17.39
C GLY A 36 -12.12 9.07 -17.86
N VAL A 37 -12.19 7.75 -17.71
CA VAL A 37 -13.29 6.92 -18.22
C VAL A 37 -14.17 6.39 -17.10
N LEU A 38 -13.55 5.98 -16.00
CA LEU A 38 -14.22 5.19 -14.97
C LEU A 38 -14.87 6.02 -13.85
N HIS A 39 -14.30 7.19 -13.52
CA HIS A 39 -14.77 8.04 -12.41
C HIS A 39 -15.00 9.50 -12.84
N ARG A 40 -15.54 9.68 -14.05
CA ARG A 40 -15.85 11.00 -14.58
C ARG A 40 -17.04 11.67 -13.87
N GLU A 41 -17.87 10.87 -13.20
CA GLU A 41 -18.97 11.33 -12.35
C GLU A 41 -18.77 10.84 -10.91
N ASP A 42 -19.08 11.72 -9.96
CA ASP A 42 -18.91 11.54 -8.52
C ASP A 42 -19.97 10.57 -7.93
N HIS A 43 -19.94 9.30 -8.34
CA HIS A 43 -20.85 8.27 -7.83
C HIS A 43 -20.21 7.45 -6.70
N GLU A 44 -21.04 7.00 -5.75
CA GLU A 44 -20.57 6.09 -4.71
C GLU A 44 -20.30 4.69 -5.29
N ILE A 45 -19.04 4.25 -5.26
CA ILE A 45 -18.64 2.94 -5.77
C ILE A 45 -19.15 1.86 -4.81
N GLY A 46 -19.99 0.96 -5.33
CA GLY A 46 -20.45 -0.20 -4.57
C GLY A 46 -19.36 -1.25 -4.33
N VAL A 47 -19.57 -2.15 -3.37
CA VAL A 47 -18.60 -3.23 -3.05
C VAL A 47 -18.36 -4.16 -4.25
N ARG A 48 -19.40 -4.50 -5.03
CA ARG A 48 -19.27 -5.38 -6.20
C ARG A 48 -18.42 -4.75 -7.30
N GLU A 49 -18.67 -3.49 -7.60
CA GLU A 49 -17.91 -2.72 -8.58
C GLU A 49 -16.46 -2.57 -8.14
N SER A 50 -16.24 -2.20 -6.87
CA SER A 50 -14.92 -2.13 -6.25
C SER A 50 -14.12 -3.43 -6.37
N LEU A 51 -14.76 -4.58 -6.12
CA LEU A 51 -14.13 -5.90 -6.27
C LEU A 51 -13.83 -6.25 -7.73
N LEU A 52 -14.73 -5.94 -8.65
CA LEU A 52 -14.54 -6.20 -10.08
C LEU A 52 -13.40 -5.35 -10.66
N LEU A 53 -13.36 -4.07 -10.28
CA LEU A 53 -12.26 -3.17 -10.62
C LEU A 53 -10.93 -3.67 -10.05
N SER A 54 -10.91 -4.05 -8.76
CA SER A 54 -9.72 -4.63 -8.15
C SER A 54 -9.28 -5.92 -8.85
N ALA A 55 -10.21 -6.78 -9.26
CA ALA A 55 -9.91 -7.99 -10.02
C ALA A 55 -9.32 -7.67 -11.40
N GLY A 56 -9.80 -6.60 -12.05
CA GLY A 56 -9.21 -6.08 -13.29
C GLY A 56 -7.75 -5.65 -13.11
N TYR A 57 -7.44 -4.86 -12.08
CA TYR A 57 -6.06 -4.47 -11.76
C TYR A 57 -5.16 -5.66 -11.46
N ILE A 58 -5.66 -6.63 -10.69
CA ILE A 58 -4.93 -7.87 -10.40
C ILE A 58 -4.71 -8.66 -11.71
N GLY A 59 -5.70 -8.74 -12.59
CA GLY A 59 -5.58 -9.39 -13.89
C GLY A 59 -4.46 -8.79 -14.74
N VAL A 60 -4.40 -7.45 -14.83
CA VAL A 60 -3.32 -6.76 -15.56
C VAL A 60 -1.96 -7.03 -14.91
N ALA A 61 -1.87 -6.99 -13.58
CA ALA A 61 -0.64 -7.33 -12.86
C ALA A 61 -0.18 -8.77 -13.12
N LEU A 62 -1.12 -9.72 -13.18
CA LEU A 62 -0.82 -11.12 -13.46
C LEU A 62 -0.37 -11.34 -14.90
N LEU A 63 -0.99 -10.65 -15.86
CA LEU A 63 -0.60 -10.67 -17.27
C LEU A 63 0.80 -10.07 -17.47
N PHE A 64 1.10 -8.96 -16.79
CA PHE A 64 2.44 -8.39 -16.80
C PHE A 64 3.47 -9.37 -16.23
N GLY A 65 3.15 -10.06 -15.13
CA GLY A 65 4.00 -11.12 -14.58
C GLY A 65 4.25 -12.28 -15.54
N ALA A 66 3.23 -12.66 -16.32
CA ALA A 66 3.37 -13.71 -17.34
C ALA A 66 4.27 -13.26 -18.48
N TRP A 67 4.17 -11.98 -18.86
CA TRP A 67 5.08 -11.37 -19.82
C TRP A 67 6.52 -11.28 -19.29
N VAL A 68 6.72 -10.91 -18.02
CA VAL A 68 8.03 -10.95 -17.34
C VAL A 68 8.59 -12.37 -17.38
N TRP A 69 7.78 -13.38 -17.05
CA TRP A 69 8.18 -14.78 -17.11
C TRP A 69 8.66 -15.19 -18.51
N TRP A 70 7.92 -14.82 -19.55
CA TRP A 70 8.24 -15.18 -20.92
C TRP A 70 9.47 -14.42 -21.44
N ARG A 71 9.64 -13.15 -21.07
CA ARG A 71 10.66 -12.26 -21.64
C ARG A 71 11.97 -12.23 -20.86
N LEU A 72 11.89 -12.19 -19.54
CA LEU A 72 13.02 -12.08 -18.61
C LEU A 72 13.38 -13.46 -17.99
N GLY A 73 12.50 -14.44 -18.14
CA GLY A 73 12.74 -15.83 -17.79
C GLY A 73 11.97 -16.30 -16.54
N PRO A 74 11.96 -17.61 -16.29
CA PRO A 74 11.15 -18.21 -15.21
C PRO A 74 11.49 -17.68 -13.81
N GLN A 75 12.78 -17.43 -13.54
CA GLN A 75 13.22 -16.93 -12.24
C GLN A 75 12.67 -15.51 -11.98
N SER A 76 12.81 -14.60 -12.94
CA SER A 76 12.27 -13.24 -12.85
C SER A 76 10.75 -13.21 -12.72
N GLY A 77 10.05 -14.12 -13.41
CA GLY A 77 8.61 -14.28 -13.26
C GLY A 77 8.21 -14.73 -11.85
N LEU A 78 8.91 -15.72 -11.28
CA LEU A 78 8.69 -16.15 -9.90
C LEU A 78 8.96 -15.04 -8.89
N ASP A 79 10.06 -14.30 -9.06
CA ASP A 79 10.43 -13.19 -8.19
C ASP A 79 9.39 -12.07 -8.26
N TYR A 80 8.90 -11.74 -9.46
CA TYR A 80 7.81 -10.79 -9.67
C TYR A 80 6.54 -11.22 -8.94
N TYR A 81 6.07 -12.46 -9.13
CA TYR A 81 4.84 -12.93 -8.50
C TYR A 81 4.96 -13.02 -6.98
N THR A 82 6.11 -13.47 -6.48
CA THR A 82 6.38 -13.52 -5.04
C THR A 82 6.35 -12.12 -4.45
N GLY A 83 7.01 -11.17 -5.10
CA GLY A 83 7.02 -9.78 -4.69
C GLY A 83 5.66 -9.10 -4.74
N PHE A 84 4.93 -9.32 -5.83
CA PHE A 84 3.58 -8.81 -6.01
C PHE A 84 2.65 -9.32 -4.90
N LEU A 85 2.69 -10.62 -4.56
CA LEU A 85 1.84 -11.17 -3.51
C LEU A 85 2.20 -10.65 -2.12
N ILE A 86 3.49 -10.51 -1.80
CA ILE A 86 3.93 -9.95 -0.52
C ILE A 86 3.46 -8.52 -0.39
N GLU A 87 3.76 -7.68 -1.38
CA GLU A 87 3.36 -6.28 -1.34
C GLU A 87 1.84 -6.15 -1.34
N LYS A 88 1.12 -6.95 -2.13
CA LYS A 88 -0.35 -6.89 -2.16
C LYS A 88 -0.96 -7.22 -0.81
N SER A 89 -0.34 -8.14 -0.08
CA SER A 89 -0.82 -8.53 1.24
C SER A 89 -0.52 -7.49 2.30
N LEU A 90 0.70 -6.93 2.29
CA LEU A 90 1.08 -5.83 3.18
C LEU A 90 0.26 -4.57 2.93
N SER A 91 -0.07 -4.31 1.66
CA SER A 91 -0.89 -3.16 1.28
C SER A 91 -2.33 -3.20 1.83
N MET A 92 -2.84 -4.37 2.25
CA MET A 92 -4.14 -4.45 2.94
C MET A 92 -4.10 -3.76 4.31
N ASP A 93 -2.98 -3.80 5.02
CA ASP A 93 -2.81 -3.06 6.27
C ASP A 93 -2.79 -1.55 6.00
N ASN A 94 -2.20 -1.11 4.89
CA ASN A 94 -2.20 0.29 4.47
C ASN A 94 -3.64 0.79 4.27
N VAL A 95 -4.53 -0.03 3.68
CA VAL A 95 -5.96 0.30 3.52
C VAL A 95 -6.65 0.56 4.87
N PHE A 96 -6.32 -0.22 5.92
CA PHE A 96 -6.89 0.02 7.25
C PHE A 96 -6.39 1.33 7.85
N VAL A 97 -5.11 1.64 7.72
CA VAL A 97 -4.55 2.92 8.20
C VAL A 97 -5.18 4.10 7.46
N ILE A 98 -5.34 4.00 6.14
CA ILE A 98 -6.05 5.02 5.34
C ILE A 98 -7.48 5.22 5.85
N ALA A 99 -8.20 4.13 6.14
CA ALA A 99 -9.56 4.24 6.64
C ALA A 99 -9.65 4.90 8.01
N LEU A 100 -8.71 4.59 8.93
CA LEU A 100 -8.61 5.26 10.23
C LEU A 100 -8.32 6.75 10.08
N ILE A 101 -7.42 7.14 9.16
CA ILE A 101 -7.12 8.54 8.87
C ILE A 101 -8.37 9.27 8.34
N PHE A 102 -9.08 8.67 7.39
CA PHE A 102 -10.30 9.27 6.84
C PHE A 102 -11.42 9.37 7.87
N SER A 103 -11.56 8.36 8.74
CA SER A 103 -12.49 8.39 9.87
C SER A 103 -12.13 9.47 10.87
N TYR A 104 -10.85 9.64 11.21
CA TYR A 104 -10.37 10.64 12.15
C TYR A 104 -10.67 12.07 11.67
N PHE A 105 -10.46 12.36 10.39
CA PHE A 105 -10.75 13.67 9.78
C PHE A 105 -12.20 13.80 9.28
N ALA A 106 -13.05 12.80 9.50
CA ALA A 106 -14.43 12.74 9.02
C ALA A 106 -14.58 13.09 7.52
N ILE A 107 -13.71 12.53 6.67
CA ILE A 107 -13.68 12.85 5.24
C ILE A 107 -14.82 12.11 4.52
N PRO A 108 -15.78 12.84 3.89
CA PRO A 108 -16.83 12.25 3.08
C PRO A 108 -16.27 11.40 1.94
N ARG A 109 -16.96 10.31 1.59
CA ARG A 109 -16.55 9.37 0.52
C ARG A 109 -16.23 10.04 -0.80
N LEU A 110 -16.99 11.09 -1.15
CA LEU A 110 -16.77 11.93 -2.33
C LEU A 110 -15.34 12.46 -2.45
N TYR A 111 -14.71 12.85 -1.33
CA TYR A 111 -13.37 13.44 -1.34
C TYR A 111 -12.25 12.41 -1.14
N GLN A 112 -12.58 11.20 -0.66
CA GLN A 112 -11.60 10.13 -0.42
C GLN A 112 -10.93 9.67 -1.71
N HIS A 113 -11.68 9.61 -2.82
CA HIS A 113 -11.14 9.23 -4.14
C HIS A 113 -9.98 10.13 -4.54
N ARG A 114 -10.13 11.45 -4.39
CA ARG A 114 -9.09 12.42 -4.73
C ARG A 114 -7.83 12.21 -3.88
N VAL A 115 -7.98 11.96 -2.59
CA VAL A 115 -6.83 11.68 -1.71
C VAL A 115 -6.12 10.40 -2.12
N LEU A 116 -6.88 9.33 -2.39
CA LEU A 116 -6.32 8.05 -2.84
C LEU A 116 -5.59 8.17 -4.19
N PHE A 117 -6.12 8.95 -5.13
CA PHE A 117 -5.47 9.19 -6.43
C PHE A 117 -4.14 9.91 -6.28
N TRP A 118 -4.14 11.05 -5.59
CA TRP A 118 -2.90 11.79 -5.32
C TRP A 118 -1.93 10.98 -4.46
N GLY A 119 -2.46 10.10 -3.62
CA GLY A 119 -1.66 9.17 -2.86
C GLY A 119 -0.94 8.16 -3.75
N ILE A 120 -1.63 7.52 -4.71
CA ILE A 120 -0.97 6.61 -5.67
C ILE A 120 0.16 7.32 -6.44
N VAL A 121 -0.06 8.57 -6.86
CA VAL A 121 0.98 9.36 -7.54
C VAL A 121 2.18 9.62 -6.60
N GLY A 122 1.92 9.98 -5.34
CA GLY A 122 2.96 10.18 -4.34
C GLY A 122 3.75 8.90 -4.08
N VAL A 123 3.06 7.78 -3.85
CA VAL A 123 3.64 6.45 -3.64
C VAL A 123 4.50 6.02 -4.83
N LEU A 124 4.06 6.23 -6.07
CA LEU A 124 4.85 5.93 -7.27
C LEU A 124 6.23 6.59 -7.25
N VAL A 125 6.29 7.85 -6.82
CA VAL A 125 7.52 8.65 -6.73
C VAL A 125 8.35 8.26 -5.51
N LEU A 126 7.72 8.20 -4.33
CA LEU A 126 8.39 7.87 -3.07
C LEU A 126 9.00 6.47 -3.12
N ARG A 127 8.28 5.50 -3.68
CA ARG A 127 8.79 4.14 -3.86
C ARG A 127 9.89 4.07 -4.90
N ALA A 128 9.80 4.82 -6.00
CA ALA A 128 10.91 4.88 -6.96
C ALA A 128 12.20 5.39 -6.29
N LEU A 129 12.08 6.43 -5.44
CA LEU A 129 13.19 6.96 -4.68
C LEU A 129 13.72 5.93 -3.67
N MET A 130 12.85 5.34 -2.84
CA MET A 130 13.26 4.36 -1.83
C MET A 130 13.89 3.11 -2.44
N ILE A 131 13.30 2.56 -3.50
CA ILE A 131 13.80 1.37 -4.19
C ILE A 131 15.10 1.69 -4.91
N GLY A 132 15.21 2.85 -5.56
CA GLY A 132 16.47 3.31 -6.15
C GLY A 132 17.58 3.41 -5.11
N LEU A 133 17.32 4.06 -3.97
CA LEU A 133 18.26 4.14 -2.86
C LEU A 133 18.60 2.75 -2.29
N GLY A 134 17.60 1.90 -2.05
CA GLY A 134 17.77 0.53 -1.56
C GLY A 134 18.62 -0.33 -2.50
N ALA A 135 18.38 -0.25 -3.80
CA ALA A 135 19.16 -0.96 -4.82
C ALA A 135 20.62 -0.54 -4.80
N THR A 136 20.90 0.77 -4.75
CA THR A 136 22.28 1.27 -4.66
C THR A 136 22.96 0.80 -3.36
N LEU A 137 22.24 0.80 -2.24
CA LEU A 137 22.74 0.36 -0.95
C LEU A 137 23.08 -1.15 -0.94
N VAL A 138 22.17 -1.99 -1.45
CA VAL A 138 22.36 -3.44 -1.54
C VAL A 138 23.49 -3.80 -2.49
N SER A 139 23.62 -3.10 -3.63
CA SER A 139 24.72 -3.33 -4.57
C SER A 139 26.09 -2.97 -4.01
N SER A 140 26.15 -1.96 -3.12
CA SER A 140 27.40 -1.50 -2.52
C SER A 140 27.78 -2.28 -1.26
N PHE A 141 26.79 -2.82 -0.53
CA PHE A 141 27.00 -3.45 0.77
C PHE A 141 26.18 -4.74 0.89
N SER A 142 26.80 -5.87 0.56
CA SER A 142 26.16 -7.19 0.64
C SER A 142 25.69 -7.58 2.05
N TRP A 143 26.31 -7.04 3.11
CA TRP A 143 25.91 -7.30 4.49
C TRP A 143 24.57 -6.65 4.87
N VAL A 144 24.09 -5.67 4.09
CA VAL A 144 22.81 -4.97 4.32
C VAL A 144 21.63 -5.93 4.23
N LEU A 145 21.73 -7.00 3.43
CA LEU A 145 20.68 -8.03 3.39
C LEU A 145 20.50 -8.74 4.74
N TYR A 146 21.57 -8.95 5.51
CA TYR A 146 21.45 -9.52 6.86
C TYR A 146 20.78 -8.53 7.82
N LEU A 147 21.09 -7.23 7.69
CA LEU A 147 20.41 -6.18 8.45
C LEU A 147 18.91 -6.15 8.13
N PHE A 148 18.56 -6.24 6.85
CA PHE A 148 17.18 -6.35 6.37
C PHE A 148 16.48 -7.59 6.92
N GLY A 149 17.13 -8.76 6.86
CA GLY A 149 16.59 -10.00 7.44
C GLY A 149 16.33 -9.90 8.95
N ALA A 150 17.28 -9.35 9.71
CA ALA A 150 17.13 -9.13 11.15
C ALA A 150 16.01 -8.11 11.45
N PHE A 151 15.95 -7.02 10.67
CA PHE A 151 14.91 -6.01 10.79
C PHE A 151 13.52 -6.63 10.57
N LEU A 152 13.34 -7.44 9.51
CA LEU A 152 12.08 -8.14 9.22
C LEU A 152 11.65 -9.13 10.29
N LEU A 153 12.61 -9.85 10.88
CA LEU A 153 12.34 -10.73 12.01
C LEU A 153 11.81 -9.93 13.21
N ILE A 154 12.49 -8.84 13.56
CA ILE A 154 12.10 -7.98 14.68
C ILE A 154 10.73 -7.36 14.44
N THR A 155 10.47 -6.82 13.24
CA THR A 155 9.19 -6.19 12.91
C THR A 155 8.05 -7.21 12.83
N GLY A 156 8.29 -8.40 12.25
CA GLY A 156 7.31 -9.49 12.23
C GLY A 156 6.94 -9.96 13.65
N VAL A 157 7.93 -10.17 14.53
CA VAL A 157 7.69 -10.54 15.93
C VAL A 157 6.97 -9.43 16.69
N LYS A 158 7.41 -8.18 16.53
CA LYS A 158 6.77 -7.01 17.16
C LYS A 158 5.32 -6.88 16.71
N MET A 159 5.05 -7.05 15.41
CA MET A 159 3.71 -7.00 14.84
C MET A 159 2.81 -8.05 15.48
N TRP A 160 3.29 -9.29 15.65
CA TRP A 160 2.54 -10.37 16.31
C TRP A 160 2.05 -9.98 17.72
N PHE A 161 2.91 -9.34 18.52
CA PHE A 161 2.56 -8.93 19.89
C PHE A 161 1.72 -7.65 19.96
N MET A 162 1.73 -6.83 18.91
CA MET A 162 1.02 -5.54 18.88
C MET A 162 -0.28 -5.57 18.06
N VAL A 163 -0.71 -6.73 17.53
CA VAL A 163 -1.89 -6.87 16.65
C VAL A 163 -3.16 -6.23 17.22
N ASP A 164 -3.39 -6.37 18.53
CA ASP A 164 -4.62 -5.95 19.20
C ASP A 164 -4.62 -4.47 19.65
N GLN A 165 -3.50 -3.75 19.49
CA GLN A 165 -3.45 -2.32 19.82
C GLN A 165 -3.99 -1.49 18.65
N GLN A 166 -5.04 -0.71 18.90
CA GLN A 166 -5.55 0.25 17.92
C GLN A 166 -4.60 1.46 17.84
N PRO A 167 -4.12 1.84 16.64
CA PRO A 167 -3.29 3.03 16.50
C PRO A 167 -4.09 4.30 16.83
N ASP A 168 -3.64 5.08 17.81
CA ASP A 168 -4.23 6.39 18.09
C ASP A 168 -3.67 7.45 17.13
N ILE A 169 -4.50 7.86 16.18
CA ILE A 169 -4.16 8.89 15.19
C ILE A 169 -3.97 10.27 15.87
N ALA A 170 -4.71 10.58 16.93
CA ALA A 170 -4.63 11.87 17.61
C ALA A 170 -3.28 12.07 18.31
N ALA A 171 -2.71 10.98 18.85
CA ALA A 171 -1.41 10.99 19.49
C ALA A 171 -0.22 11.02 18.49
N ASN A 172 -0.46 10.88 17.18
CA ASN A 172 0.59 10.77 16.18
C ASN A 172 1.53 12.01 16.21
N PRO A 173 2.85 11.84 16.44
CA PRO A 173 3.82 12.93 16.43
C PRO A 173 3.83 13.73 15.13
N LEU A 174 3.65 13.04 13.98
CA LEU A 174 3.62 13.68 12.68
C LEU A 174 2.41 14.61 12.55
N LEU A 175 1.23 14.16 13.01
CA LEU A 175 0.03 15.00 13.02
C LEU A 175 0.23 16.24 13.91
N ARG A 176 0.78 16.08 15.10
CA ARG A 176 1.09 17.22 16.00
C ARG A 176 2.08 18.20 15.38
N TRP A 177 3.11 17.68 14.70
CA TRP A 177 4.07 18.51 13.97
C TRP A 177 3.42 19.28 12.83
N LEU A 178 2.58 18.62 12.01
CA LEU A 178 1.84 19.26 10.93
C LEU A 178 0.87 20.33 11.45
N LYS A 179 0.09 20.05 12.49
CA LYS A 179 -0.83 21.04 13.11
C LYS A 179 -0.09 22.26 13.68
N LYS A 180 1.16 22.10 14.10
CA LYS A 180 1.99 23.20 14.62
C LYS A 180 2.61 24.07 13.53
N HIS A 181 2.97 23.48 12.38
CA HIS A 181 3.66 24.19 11.29
C HIS A 181 2.72 24.65 10.16
N LEU A 182 1.57 24.01 10.00
CA LEU A 182 0.58 24.35 8.99
C LEU A 182 -0.58 25.13 9.61
N ARG A 183 -1.05 26.13 8.87
CA ARG A 183 -2.25 26.89 9.19
C ARG A 183 -3.45 26.08 8.71
N LEU A 184 -4.28 25.61 9.63
CA LEU A 184 -5.41 24.76 9.31
C LEU A 184 -6.70 25.55 9.13
N THR A 185 -7.59 25.03 8.29
CA THR A 185 -8.99 25.44 8.28
C THR A 185 -9.78 24.68 9.36
N ASP A 186 -10.85 25.28 9.87
CA ASP A 186 -11.73 24.67 10.88
C ASP A 186 -12.60 23.51 10.33
N GLY A 187 -12.47 23.20 9.04
CA GLY A 187 -13.21 22.13 8.38
C GLY A 187 -12.80 21.92 6.93
N LEU A 188 -13.50 21.00 6.26
CA LEU A 188 -13.29 20.69 4.85
C LEU A 188 -13.76 21.84 3.95
N ARG A 189 -13.09 22.02 2.81
CA ARG A 189 -13.42 23.03 1.78
C ARG A 189 -13.59 22.38 0.43
N GLY A 190 -14.64 21.55 0.34
CA GLY A 190 -14.89 20.73 -0.85
C GLY A 190 -13.69 19.82 -1.16
N HIS A 191 -13.29 19.80 -2.43
CA HIS A 191 -12.14 19.02 -2.89
C HIS A 191 -10.79 19.71 -2.65
N ALA A 192 -10.73 20.96 -2.20
CA ALA A 192 -9.50 21.74 -2.20
C ALA A 192 -8.53 21.26 -1.11
N PHE A 193 -7.27 21.01 -1.46
CA PHE A 193 -6.20 20.74 -0.49
C PHE A 193 -5.72 22.02 0.20
N TRP A 194 -5.72 23.13 -0.53
CA TRP A 194 -5.32 24.45 -0.08
C TRP A 194 -6.41 25.46 -0.42
N VAL A 195 -6.65 26.39 0.48
CA VAL A 195 -7.56 27.51 0.27
C VAL A 195 -6.92 28.82 0.69
N ARG A 196 -7.31 29.92 0.04
CA ARG A 196 -6.93 31.26 0.48
C ARG A 196 -8.08 31.85 1.29
N GLU A 197 -7.87 31.99 2.59
CA GLU A 197 -8.88 32.52 3.51
C GLU A 197 -8.26 33.60 4.41
N PRO A 198 -9.06 34.58 4.88
CA PRO A 198 -8.58 35.59 5.80
C PRO A 198 -8.20 34.96 7.13
N GLU A 199 -6.98 35.21 7.59
CA GLU A 199 -6.48 34.71 8.87
C GLU A 199 -7.33 35.29 10.02
N ALA A 200 -7.83 34.40 10.89
CA ALA A 200 -8.60 34.77 12.07
C ALA A 200 -7.81 35.80 12.90
N GLY A 201 -8.31 37.04 12.95
CA GLY A 201 -7.71 38.14 13.69
C GLY A 201 -6.92 39.18 12.89
N SER A 202 -6.42 38.89 11.68
CA SER A 202 -5.67 39.89 10.86
C SER A 202 -6.37 40.33 9.57
N GLY A 203 -7.39 39.58 9.11
CA GLY A 203 -8.11 39.88 7.88
C GLY A 203 -7.30 39.72 6.59
N ARG A 204 -6.00 39.37 6.68
CA ARG A 204 -5.14 39.12 5.52
C ARG A 204 -5.42 37.75 4.92
N LEU A 205 -5.69 37.72 3.62
CA LEU A 205 -5.81 36.50 2.83
C LEU A 205 -4.48 35.75 2.84
N ARG A 206 -4.47 34.54 3.38
CA ARG A 206 -3.30 33.66 3.39
C ARG A 206 -3.70 32.24 3.01
N TRP A 207 -2.71 31.43 2.68
CA TRP A 207 -2.93 30.01 2.38
C TRP A 207 -3.16 29.23 3.67
N HIS A 208 -4.26 28.50 3.71
CA HIS A 208 -4.60 27.54 4.75
C HIS A 208 -4.64 26.14 4.15
N ALA A 209 -4.03 25.19 4.85
CA ALA A 209 -4.09 23.77 4.57
C ALA A 209 -5.43 23.21 5.09
N THR A 210 -6.09 22.39 4.28
CA THR A 210 -7.33 21.73 4.69
C THR A 210 -7.04 20.39 5.38
N PRO A 211 -8.00 19.84 6.14
CA PRO A 211 -7.91 18.47 6.66
C PRO A 211 -7.68 17.42 5.55
N LEU A 212 -8.12 17.69 4.33
CA LEU A 212 -7.90 16.80 3.17
C LEU A 212 -6.42 16.67 2.82
N LEU A 213 -5.65 17.75 2.94
CA LEU A 213 -4.19 17.72 2.72
C LEU A 213 -3.49 16.96 3.84
N LEU A 214 -3.93 17.17 5.08
CA LEU A 214 -3.35 16.45 6.22
C LEU A 214 -3.59 14.95 6.09
N ALA A 215 -4.77 14.55 5.65
CA ALA A 215 -5.07 13.16 5.35
C ALA A 215 -4.17 12.60 4.25
N LEU A 216 -3.98 13.33 3.14
CA LEU A 216 -3.06 12.92 2.08
C LEU A 216 -1.63 12.72 2.62
N VAL A 217 -1.10 13.69 3.36
CA VAL A 217 0.26 13.61 3.92
C VAL A 217 0.39 12.44 4.91
N LEU A 218 -0.60 12.23 5.79
CA LEU A 218 -0.56 11.10 6.72
C LEU A 218 -0.64 9.75 6.00
N VAL A 219 -1.42 9.66 4.92
CA VAL A 219 -1.49 8.45 4.09
C VAL A 219 -0.14 8.17 3.44
N GLU A 220 0.47 9.17 2.80
CA GLU A 220 1.79 9.04 2.17
C GLU A 220 2.89 8.68 3.16
N CYS A 221 2.92 9.33 4.32
CA CYS A 221 3.89 9.01 5.37
C CYS A 221 3.65 7.62 5.95
N SER A 222 2.39 7.18 6.04
CA SER A 222 2.09 5.81 6.48
C SER A 222 2.59 4.79 5.47
N ASP A 223 2.35 5.00 4.16
CA ASP A 223 2.91 4.13 3.12
C ASP A 223 4.43 4.10 3.16
N LEU A 224 5.08 5.25 3.37
CA LEU A 224 6.53 5.33 3.53
C LEU A 224 7.03 4.48 4.70
N VAL A 225 6.33 4.53 5.85
CA VAL A 225 6.65 3.69 7.02
C VAL A 225 6.46 2.21 6.68
N PHE A 226 5.39 1.83 5.98
CA PHE A 226 5.19 0.45 5.54
C PHE A 226 6.25 -0.01 4.52
N ALA A 227 6.69 0.88 3.63
CA ALA A 227 7.73 0.61 2.66
C ALA A 227 9.09 0.35 3.34
N VAL A 228 9.33 0.90 4.53
CA VAL A 228 10.53 0.57 5.32
C VAL A 228 10.56 -0.92 5.70
N ASP A 229 9.40 -1.55 5.91
CA ASP A 229 9.30 -2.99 6.17
C ASP A 229 9.27 -3.79 4.86
N SER A 230 8.50 -3.34 3.86
CA SER A 230 8.28 -4.14 2.66
C SER A 230 9.43 -4.10 1.64
N VAL A 231 10.18 -2.99 1.55
CA VAL A 231 11.32 -2.84 0.63
C VAL A 231 12.47 -3.81 0.98
N PRO A 232 12.90 -3.94 2.24
CA PRO A 232 13.81 -5.00 2.66
C PRO A 232 13.34 -6.41 2.29
N ALA A 233 12.04 -6.70 2.46
CA ALA A 233 11.48 -8.02 2.19
C ALA A 233 11.54 -8.40 0.71
N ILE A 234 11.32 -7.44 -0.19
CA ILE A 234 11.42 -7.69 -1.63
C ILE A 234 12.87 -7.80 -2.10
N PHE A 235 13.78 -6.96 -1.58
CA PHE A 235 15.20 -7.03 -1.91
C PHE A 235 15.87 -8.34 -1.50
N ALA A 236 15.27 -9.03 -0.54
CA ALA A 236 15.65 -10.37 -0.13
C ALA A 236 15.22 -11.49 -1.09
N ILE A 237 14.22 -11.23 -1.93
CA ILE A 237 13.77 -12.16 -2.97
C ILE A 237 14.58 -11.92 -4.23
N THR A 238 14.66 -10.66 -4.64
CA THR A 238 15.37 -10.27 -5.84
C THR A 238 16.02 -8.91 -5.66
N THR A 239 17.24 -8.77 -6.18
CA THR A 239 17.98 -7.52 -6.19
C THR A 239 17.77 -6.73 -7.48
N ASP A 240 16.95 -7.25 -8.41
CA ASP A 240 16.61 -6.58 -9.66
C ASP A 240 15.64 -5.41 -9.40
N PRO A 241 16.08 -4.15 -9.54
CA PRO A 241 15.25 -2.98 -9.22
C PRO A 241 14.01 -2.88 -10.12
N PHE A 242 14.07 -3.41 -11.34
CA PHE A 242 12.91 -3.43 -12.24
C PHE A 242 11.83 -4.36 -11.72
N ILE A 243 12.19 -5.57 -11.29
CA ILE A 243 11.22 -6.53 -10.72
C ILE A 243 10.69 -6.01 -9.38
N VAL A 244 11.57 -5.47 -8.53
CA VAL A 244 11.20 -4.86 -7.25
C VAL A 244 10.18 -3.74 -7.47
N TYR A 245 10.48 -2.78 -8.35
CA TYR A 245 9.59 -1.64 -8.59
C TYR A 245 8.28 -2.05 -9.26
N THR A 246 8.33 -2.82 -10.35
CA THR A 246 7.13 -3.14 -11.13
C THR A 246 6.12 -3.97 -10.34
N SER A 247 6.57 -5.01 -9.63
CA SER A 247 5.70 -5.84 -8.78
C SER A 247 5.04 -5.03 -7.66
N ASN A 248 5.79 -4.09 -7.10
CA ASN A 248 5.36 -3.27 -5.99
C ASN A 248 4.31 -2.23 -6.42
N ILE A 249 4.58 -1.55 -7.53
CA ILE A 249 3.62 -0.62 -8.12
C ILE A 249 2.34 -1.35 -8.54
N PHE A 250 2.43 -2.51 -9.19
CA PHE A 250 1.21 -3.27 -9.53
C PHE A 250 0.42 -3.73 -8.31
N ALA A 251 1.07 -4.00 -7.17
CA ALA A 251 0.39 -4.34 -5.93
C ALA A 251 -0.39 -3.15 -5.34
N VAL A 252 0.19 -1.95 -5.41
CA VAL A 252 -0.42 -0.68 -4.98
C VAL A 252 -1.50 -0.23 -5.96
N LEU A 253 -1.32 -0.46 -7.27
CA LEU A 253 -2.33 -0.17 -8.28
C LEU A 253 -3.60 -1.00 -8.00
N GLY A 254 -4.74 -0.31 -8.00
CA GLY A 254 -6.03 -0.90 -7.62
C GLY A 254 -6.31 -0.90 -6.11
N LEU A 255 -5.41 -0.41 -5.25
CA LEU A 255 -5.72 -0.19 -3.83
C LEU A 255 -6.90 0.75 -3.63
N ARG A 256 -7.06 1.76 -4.49
CA ARG A 256 -8.21 2.67 -4.45
C ARG A 256 -9.54 1.93 -4.62
N ALA A 257 -9.62 1.02 -5.59
CA ALA A 257 -10.81 0.17 -5.77
C ALA A 257 -11.00 -0.78 -4.58
N LEU A 258 -9.91 -1.40 -4.11
CA LEU A 258 -9.97 -2.31 -2.97
C LEU A 258 -10.36 -1.60 -1.66
N TYR A 259 -9.97 -0.35 -1.47
CA TYR A 259 -10.31 0.46 -0.31
C TYR A 259 -11.83 0.55 -0.12
N PHE A 260 -12.59 0.85 -1.18
CA PHE A 260 -14.05 0.96 -1.06
C PHE A 260 -14.73 -0.38 -0.77
N ALA A 261 -14.15 -1.50 -1.21
CA ALA A 261 -14.61 -2.83 -0.82
C ALA A 261 -14.26 -3.18 0.64
N LEU A 262 -13.04 -2.85 1.10
CA LEU A 262 -12.52 -3.24 2.41
C LEU A 262 -12.93 -2.30 3.55
N ALA A 263 -13.17 -1.02 3.27
CA ALA A 263 -13.60 -0.04 4.25
C ALA A 263 -14.92 -0.44 4.93
N ALA A 264 -15.80 -1.15 4.20
CA ALA A 264 -17.03 -1.73 4.75
C ALA A 264 -16.80 -2.97 5.66
N MET A 265 -15.60 -3.52 5.65
CA MET A 265 -15.23 -4.77 6.32
C MET A 265 -14.07 -4.60 7.32
N ILE A 266 -13.74 -3.38 7.74
CA ILE A 266 -12.60 -3.07 8.62
C ILE A 266 -12.55 -3.98 9.86
N HIS A 267 -13.70 -4.23 10.49
CA HIS A 267 -13.78 -5.08 11.67
C HIS A 267 -13.64 -6.59 11.38
N ARG A 268 -13.64 -7.01 10.11
CA ARG A 268 -13.58 -8.43 9.70
C ARG A 268 -12.17 -8.96 9.49
N PHE A 269 -11.14 -8.12 9.44
CA PHE A 269 -9.78 -8.50 9.05
C PHE A 269 -8.74 -8.47 10.19
N GLN A 270 -9.18 -8.50 11.45
CA GLN A 270 -8.25 -8.49 12.61
C GLN A 270 -7.20 -9.61 12.53
N TYR A 271 -7.53 -10.77 11.97
CA TYR A 271 -6.62 -11.92 11.90
C TYR A 271 -5.62 -11.86 10.75
N LEU A 272 -5.79 -10.94 9.80
CA LEU A 272 -4.86 -10.78 8.67
C LEU A 272 -3.48 -10.30 9.15
N LYS A 273 -3.45 -9.45 10.18
CA LYS A 273 -2.21 -8.95 10.80
C LYS A 273 -1.32 -10.08 11.32
N TYR A 274 -1.89 -11.15 11.87
CA TYR A 274 -1.12 -12.33 12.31
C TYR A 274 -0.50 -13.08 11.11
N ALA A 275 -1.22 -13.20 9.99
CA ALA A 275 -0.68 -13.83 8.79
C ALA A 275 0.48 -13.02 8.21
N LEU A 276 0.38 -11.69 8.20
CA LEU A 276 1.46 -10.80 7.75
C LEU A 276 2.67 -10.89 8.67
N ALA A 277 2.47 -10.89 9.99
CA ALA A 277 3.54 -11.11 10.96
C ALA A 277 4.29 -12.44 10.70
N LEU A 278 3.56 -13.54 10.45
CA LEU A 278 4.18 -14.83 10.12
C LEU A 278 4.94 -14.80 8.79
N VAL A 279 4.42 -14.11 7.77
CA VAL A 279 5.11 -13.94 6.48
C VAL A 279 6.41 -13.16 6.68
N LEU A 280 6.41 -12.07 7.45
CA LEU A 280 7.61 -11.29 7.76
C LEU A 280 8.66 -12.13 8.52
N VAL A 281 8.23 -12.88 9.53
CA VAL A 281 9.11 -13.77 10.29
C VAL A 281 9.70 -14.86 9.38
N PHE A 282 8.88 -15.44 8.50
CA PHE A 282 9.33 -16.46 7.56
C PHE A 282 10.36 -15.91 6.56
N ILE A 283 10.08 -14.77 5.93
CA ILE A 283 10.97 -14.13 4.96
C ILE A 283 12.27 -13.67 5.66
N GLY A 284 12.14 -12.97 6.80
CA GLY A 284 13.28 -12.53 7.61
C GLY A 284 14.17 -13.69 8.05
N GLY A 285 13.55 -14.78 8.52
CA GLY A 285 14.24 -16.00 8.94
C GLY A 285 14.99 -16.67 7.79
N LYS A 286 14.36 -16.80 6.62
CA LYS A 286 15.00 -17.33 5.41
C LYS A 286 16.28 -16.57 5.06
N ILE A 287 16.25 -15.24 5.13
CA ILE A 287 17.40 -14.38 4.80
C ILE A 287 18.51 -14.55 5.82
N PHE A 288 18.16 -14.46 7.10
CA PHE A 288 19.14 -14.55 8.18
C PHE A 288 19.87 -15.91 8.15
N LEU A 289 19.13 -16.96 7.82
CA LEU A 289 19.63 -18.33 7.77
C LEU A 289 20.15 -18.74 6.38
N VAL A 290 20.23 -17.83 5.41
CA VAL A 290 20.65 -18.15 4.03
C VAL A 290 22.07 -18.71 3.98
N GLY A 291 22.95 -18.26 4.87
CA GLY A 291 24.32 -18.76 5.00
C GLY A 291 24.44 -20.13 5.67
N VAL A 292 23.38 -20.62 6.32
CA VAL A 292 23.37 -21.87 7.10
C VAL A 292 22.55 -22.96 6.39
N ILE A 293 21.40 -22.60 5.82
CA ILE A 293 20.41 -23.54 5.26
C ILE A 293 20.48 -23.57 3.72
N GLY A 294 21.17 -22.62 3.11
CA GLY A 294 21.22 -22.45 1.66
C GLY A 294 19.97 -21.77 1.10
N LYS A 295 19.92 -21.62 -0.24
CA LYS A 295 18.84 -20.91 -0.93
C LYS A 295 17.55 -21.75 -0.91
N ILE A 296 16.53 -21.29 -0.20
CA ILE A 296 15.19 -21.89 -0.26
C ILE A 296 14.60 -21.64 -1.65
N PRO A 297 14.10 -22.68 -2.35
CA PRO A 297 13.50 -22.54 -3.67
C PRO A 297 12.39 -21.47 -3.68
N PRO A 298 12.34 -20.58 -4.71
CA PRO A 298 11.31 -19.54 -4.80
C PRO A 298 9.88 -20.08 -4.76
N VAL A 299 9.64 -21.25 -5.36
CA VAL A 299 8.33 -21.92 -5.37
C VAL A 299 7.85 -22.27 -3.95
N VAL A 300 8.76 -22.73 -3.07
CA VAL A 300 8.44 -23.01 -1.67
C VAL A 300 8.11 -21.71 -0.94
N SER A 301 8.91 -20.66 -1.17
CA SER A 301 8.67 -19.33 -0.61
C SER A 301 7.29 -18.79 -1.00
N LEU A 302 6.97 -18.85 -2.29
CA LEU A 302 5.69 -18.43 -2.85
C LEU A 302 4.52 -19.23 -2.24
N GLY A 303 4.66 -20.56 -2.16
CA GLY A 303 3.64 -21.44 -1.60
C GLY A 303 3.37 -21.19 -0.12
N VAL A 304 4.42 -21.03 0.69
CA VAL A 304 4.28 -20.72 2.13
C VAL A 304 3.63 -19.35 2.32
N THR A 305 4.13 -18.32 1.61
CA THR A 305 3.56 -16.97 1.69
C THR A 305 2.09 -16.97 1.30
N PHE A 306 1.74 -17.57 0.15
CA PHE A 306 0.35 -17.69 -0.29
C PHE A 306 -0.52 -18.44 0.73
N GLY A 307 -0.04 -19.56 1.27
CA GLY A 307 -0.75 -20.35 2.27
C GLY A 307 -1.02 -19.58 3.56
N LEU A 308 -0.04 -18.83 4.06
CA LEU A 308 -0.19 -17.99 5.25
C LEU A 308 -1.23 -16.89 5.03
N ILE A 309 -1.16 -16.18 3.91
CA ILE A 309 -2.10 -15.10 3.58
C ILE A 309 -3.51 -15.65 3.36
N ALA A 310 -3.66 -16.69 2.53
CA ALA A 310 -4.95 -17.31 2.25
C ALA A 310 -5.59 -17.89 3.51
N GLY A 311 -4.79 -18.54 4.37
CA GLY A 311 -5.22 -19.02 5.68
C GLY A 311 -5.67 -17.89 6.59
N GLY A 312 -4.91 -16.79 6.67
CA GLY A 312 -5.27 -15.60 7.43
C GLY A 312 -6.61 -15.00 7.00
N VAL A 313 -6.79 -14.83 5.68
CA VAL A 313 -8.06 -14.34 5.11
C VAL A 313 -9.21 -15.30 5.44
N ALA A 314 -9.04 -16.60 5.22
CA ALA A 314 -10.07 -17.60 5.48
C ALA A 314 -10.50 -17.64 6.96
N VAL A 315 -9.53 -17.64 7.88
CA VAL A 315 -9.79 -17.61 9.33
C VAL A 315 -10.50 -16.33 9.73
N SER A 316 -10.08 -15.19 9.20
CA SER A 316 -10.69 -13.90 9.51
C SER A 316 -12.15 -13.84 9.04
N LEU A 317 -12.43 -14.32 7.83
CA LEU A 317 -13.79 -14.41 7.31
C LEU A 317 -14.65 -15.40 8.09
N TRP A 318 -14.11 -16.56 8.47
CA TRP A 318 -14.84 -17.58 9.21
C TRP A 318 -15.24 -17.12 10.61
N LYS A 319 -14.29 -16.54 11.35
CA LYS A 319 -14.51 -16.14 12.75
C LYS A 319 -15.42 -14.92 12.86
N THR A 320 -15.34 -13.97 11.92
CA THR A 320 -16.19 -12.77 11.95
C THR A 320 -17.58 -12.99 11.35
N ARG A 321 -17.84 -14.12 10.67
CA ARG A 321 -19.19 -14.49 10.19
C ARG A 321 -20.21 -14.68 11.32
N ARG A 322 -19.75 -14.99 12.55
CA ARG A 322 -20.61 -15.29 13.71
C ARG A 322 -20.86 -14.09 14.65
N GLY A 323 -20.27 -12.92 14.39
CA GLY A 323 -20.29 -11.76 15.30
C GLY A 323 -21.43 -10.73 15.10
N GLN A 324 -22.38 -10.97 14.19
CA GLN A 324 -23.55 -10.10 14.02
C GLN A 324 -24.81 -10.77 14.60
N ALA A 325 -24.96 -10.73 15.92
CA ALA A 325 -26.30 -10.72 16.51
C ALA A 325 -26.74 -9.24 16.55
N PRO A 326 -27.88 -8.87 15.96
CA PRO A 326 -28.37 -7.49 16.08
C PRO A 326 -28.67 -7.23 17.55
N ALA A 327 -28.06 -6.19 18.12
CA ALA A 327 -28.50 -5.63 19.38
C ALA A 327 -29.93 -5.11 19.18
N THR A 328 -30.92 -5.96 19.45
CA THR A 328 -32.31 -5.54 19.59
C THR A 328 -32.35 -4.54 20.72
N GLY A 329 -32.58 -3.27 20.37
CA GLY A 329 -32.81 -2.19 21.32
C GLY A 329 -33.98 -2.54 22.22
N VAL A 330 -33.67 -2.88 23.48
CA VAL A 330 -34.66 -2.86 24.55
C VAL A 330 -34.78 -1.40 24.97
N LEU A 331 -35.77 -0.70 24.43
CA LEU A 331 -36.25 0.55 25.02
C LEU A 331 -36.80 0.19 26.41
N PRO A 332 -36.36 0.84 27.51
CA PRO A 332 -37.10 0.75 28.75
C PRO A 332 -38.45 1.44 28.51
N ARG A 333 -39.53 0.65 28.57
CA ARG A 333 -40.88 1.18 28.67
C ARG A 333 -40.92 2.07 29.90
N GLY A 334 -41.18 3.35 29.70
CA GLY A 334 -41.65 4.21 30.78
C GLY A 334 -42.97 3.65 31.28
N GLU A 335 -42.99 3.24 32.55
CA GLU A 335 -44.23 3.14 33.29
C GLU A 335 -44.38 4.43 34.09
N GLY A 336 -45.35 5.24 33.67
CA GLY A 336 -45.97 6.24 34.53
C GLY A 336 -46.98 5.54 35.43
N GLY A 337 -47.02 5.97 36.68
CA GLY A 337 -47.93 5.54 37.74
C GLY A 337 -47.55 6.22 39.03
#